data_AF-A0A8E0V794-F1
#
_entry.id   AF-A0A8E0V794-F1
#
_cell.length_a   1.000
_cell.length_b   1.000
_cell.length_c   1.000
_cell.angle_alpha   90.00
_cell.angle_beta   90.00
_cell.angle_gamma   90.00
#
_symmetry.space_group_name_H-M   'P 1'
#
loop_
_entity.id
_entity.type
_entity.pdbx_description
1 polymer ?
#
loop_
_entity_poly.entity_id
_entity_poly.type
_entity_poly.pdbx_seq_one_letter_code
_entity_poly.pdbx_strand_id
1 'polypeptide(L)'
;MMKYLQKLGKALMLPVAVLPICGILMGIGYALAPAVMGAEGATSGAAYTIGFLLIKAGGALIDNMAWLFAIGAAVGLADNDGTAGLAGLVSFLMMQQLLNPGVVSAVRHIEEGTATYIAYQKVAGNSFIGILAAVIGAACYNKFKNTQLPDWLAFFSGKRFVAIATGLISIVASVVLLFVWPVIFDALVAIGNGIAGMDGIGAGIYAFLNRLLIPTGLHHALNNVFWFDTIGLGDLTHFWAGETSADVGWSLG
;
A
#
# COMPACT_ATOMS: atom_id res chain seq x y z
N MET A 1 25.64 -3.85 4.12
CA MET A 1 24.23 -3.83 4.55
C MET A 1 23.75 -2.44 4.97
N MET A 2 24.37 -1.77 5.96
CA MET A 2 23.95 -0.43 6.43
C MET A 2 23.82 0.63 5.32
N LYS A 3 24.81 0.74 4.41
CA LYS A 3 24.74 1.70 3.28
C LYS A 3 23.54 1.47 2.36
N TYR A 4 23.17 0.20 2.13
CA TYR A 4 22.01 -0.14 1.30
C TYR A 4 20.69 0.22 2.00
N LEU A 5 20.55 -0.10 3.29
CA LEU A 5 19.39 0.27 4.08
C LEU A 5 19.22 1.80 4.19
N GLN A 6 20.34 2.54 4.31
CA GLN A 6 20.32 4.00 4.25
C GLN A 6 19.89 4.52 2.87
N LYS A 7 20.36 3.89 1.77
CA LYS A 7 19.94 4.25 0.41
C LYS A 7 18.44 3.98 0.21
N LEU A 8 17.95 2.84 0.68
CA LEU A 8 16.53 2.51 0.65
C LEU A 8 15.72 3.54 1.45
N GLY A 9 16.11 3.84 2.69
CA GLY A 9 15.43 4.85 3.51
C GLY A 9 15.36 6.23 2.83
N LYS A 10 16.44 6.66 2.18
CA LYS A 10 16.45 7.91 1.40
C LYS A 10 15.56 7.84 0.16
N ALA A 11 15.54 6.71 -0.55
CA ALA A 11 14.69 6.53 -1.73
C ALA A 11 13.19 6.57 -1.37
N LEU A 12 12.81 6.06 -0.19
CA LEU A 12 11.44 6.11 0.32
C LEU A 12 10.97 7.52 0.68
N MET A 13 11.88 8.49 0.85
CA MET A 13 11.49 9.87 1.15
C MET A 13 10.84 10.56 -0.05
N LEU A 14 11.18 10.17 -1.28
CA LEU A 14 10.66 10.82 -2.49
C LEU A 14 9.12 10.66 -2.62
N PRO A 15 8.55 9.44 -2.51
CA PRO A 15 7.09 9.26 -2.43
C PRO A 15 6.44 9.94 -1.21
N VAL A 16 7.13 9.94 -0.07
CA VAL A 16 6.57 10.44 1.20
C VAL A 16 6.48 11.97 1.24
N ALA A 17 7.31 12.69 0.49
CA ALA A 17 7.37 14.14 0.50
C ALA A 17 6.04 14.84 0.14
N VAL A 18 5.15 14.16 -0.59
CA VAL A 18 3.85 14.71 -1.00
C VAL A 18 2.72 14.46 0.02
N LEU A 19 2.90 13.53 0.96
CA LEU A 19 1.85 13.16 1.91
C LEU A 19 1.39 14.29 2.85
N PRO A 20 2.25 15.23 3.30
CA PRO A 20 1.81 16.33 4.15
C PRO A 20 0.74 17.21 3.51
N ILE A 21 0.87 17.53 2.22
CA ILE A 21 -0.15 18.34 1.53
C ILE A 21 -1.45 17.56 1.37
N CYS A 22 -1.40 16.24 1.12
CA CYS A 22 -2.59 15.39 1.09
C CYS A 22 -3.35 15.43 2.41
N GLY A 23 -2.64 15.30 3.53
CA GLY A 23 -3.24 15.38 4.86
C GLY A 23 -3.88 16.73 5.16
N ILE A 24 -3.24 17.84 4.76
CA ILE A 24 -3.82 19.18 4.92
C ILE A 24 -5.09 19.33 4.08
N LEU A 25 -5.06 18.93 2.80
CA LEU A 25 -6.22 19.01 1.92
C LEU A 25 -7.38 18.18 2.45
N MET A 26 -7.13 16.93 2.84
CA MET A 26 -8.17 16.06 3.40
C MET A 26 -8.67 16.56 4.74
N GLY A 27 -7.79 17.06 5.63
CA GLY A 27 -8.19 17.59 6.94
C GLY A 27 -9.14 18.79 6.82
N ILE A 28 -8.81 19.77 5.97
CA ILE A 28 -9.71 20.89 5.67
C ILE A 28 -10.98 20.39 4.98
N GLY A 29 -10.82 19.43 4.06
CA GLY A 29 -11.93 18.84 3.34
C GLY A 29 -12.97 18.17 4.24
N TYR A 30 -12.53 17.35 5.20
CA TYR A 30 -13.39 16.70 6.18
C TYR A 30 -14.03 17.69 7.15
N ALA A 31 -13.37 18.80 7.49
CA ALA A 31 -13.97 19.86 8.29
C ALA A 31 -15.14 20.56 7.56
N LEU A 32 -15.08 20.66 6.23
CA LEU A 32 -16.11 21.30 5.40
C LEU A 32 -17.19 20.32 4.90
N ALA A 33 -16.85 19.04 4.76
CA ALA A 33 -17.72 17.98 4.26
C ALA A 33 -17.69 16.74 5.19
N PRO A 34 -18.08 16.88 6.46
CA PRO A 34 -18.02 15.78 7.44
C PRO A 34 -18.91 14.59 7.05
N ALA A 35 -20.00 14.84 6.31
CA ALA A 35 -20.91 13.81 5.81
C ALA A 35 -20.25 12.77 4.89
N VAL A 36 -19.09 13.07 4.30
CA VAL A 36 -18.31 12.11 3.49
C VAL A 36 -17.82 10.93 4.31
N MET A 37 -17.64 11.11 5.62
CA MET A 37 -17.22 10.06 6.56
C MET A 37 -18.40 9.47 7.34
N GLY A 38 -19.65 9.80 7.00
CA GLY A 38 -20.85 9.30 7.68
C GLY A 38 -21.28 10.10 8.91
N ALA A 39 -20.55 11.17 9.27
CA ALA A 39 -20.97 12.09 10.31
C ALA A 39 -22.20 12.92 9.88
N GLU A 40 -22.99 13.38 10.84
CA GLU A 40 -24.12 14.27 10.56
C GLU A 40 -23.61 15.60 9.95
N GLY A 41 -24.23 16.05 8.85
CA GLY A 41 -23.84 17.29 8.21
C GLY A 41 -24.45 17.49 6.83
N ALA A 42 -24.11 18.64 6.23
CA ALA A 42 -24.55 18.96 4.87
C ALA A 42 -23.97 17.97 3.85
N THR A 43 -24.78 17.55 2.89
CA THR A 43 -24.40 16.68 1.75
C THR A 43 -24.43 17.43 0.41
N SER A 44 -24.68 18.74 0.44
CA SER A 44 -24.74 19.63 -0.72
C SER A 44 -24.43 21.08 -0.34
N GLY A 45 -24.26 21.96 -1.34
CA GLY A 45 -23.94 23.37 -1.15
C GLY A 45 -22.44 23.69 -1.33
N ALA A 46 -22.11 24.98 -1.41
CA ALA A 46 -20.77 25.43 -1.83
C ALA A 46 -19.64 24.94 -0.89
N ALA A 47 -19.84 25.05 0.43
CA ALA A 47 -18.85 24.60 1.41
C ALA A 47 -18.61 23.08 1.32
N TYR A 48 -19.68 22.29 1.26
CA TYR A 48 -19.59 20.83 1.07
C TYR A 48 -18.87 20.48 -0.23
N THR A 49 -19.22 21.11 -1.35
CA THR A 49 -18.58 20.84 -2.64
C THR A 49 -17.08 21.13 -2.61
N ILE A 50 -16.66 22.25 -2.00
CA ILE A 50 -15.24 22.57 -1.81
C ILE A 50 -14.59 21.48 -0.94
N GLY A 51 -15.20 21.14 0.20
CA GLY A 51 -14.70 20.12 1.10
C GLY A 51 -14.51 18.77 0.42
N PHE A 52 -15.52 18.31 -0.31
CA PHE A 52 -15.51 17.07 -1.08
C PHE A 52 -14.38 17.06 -2.12
N LEU A 53 -14.20 18.14 -2.88
CA LEU A 53 -13.13 18.24 -3.86
C LEU A 53 -11.74 18.21 -3.19
N LEU A 54 -11.56 18.86 -2.03
CA LEU A 54 -10.31 18.80 -1.27
C LEU A 54 -10.01 17.39 -0.75
N ILE A 55 -11.03 16.67 -0.25
CA ILE A 55 -10.89 15.25 0.15
C ILE A 55 -10.43 14.42 -1.05
N LYS A 56 -11.09 14.55 -2.22
CA LYS A 56 -10.72 13.80 -3.43
C LYS A 56 -9.34 14.17 -3.95
N ALA A 57 -8.93 15.43 -3.86
CA ALA A 57 -7.60 15.88 -4.27
C ALA A 57 -6.49 15.27 -3.40
N GLY A 58 -6.66 15.24 -2.08
CA GLY A 58 -5.69 14.58 -1.19
C GLY A 58 -5.71 13.06 -1.34
N GLY A 59 -6.91 12.46 -1.48
CA GLY A 59 -7.10 11.03 -1.71
C GLY A 59 -6.42 10.53 -2.98
N ALA A 60 -6.36 11.35 -4.05
CA ALA A 60 -5.71 10.97 -5.30
C ALA A 60 -4.28 10.40 -5.13
N LEU A 61 -3.53 10.88 -4.14
CA LEU A 61 -2.17 10.41 -3.85
C LEU A 61 -2.14 9.37 -2.72
N ILE A 62 -2.95 9.56 -1.67
CA ILE A 62 -3.02 8.60 -0.54
C ILE A 62 -3.54 7.24 -1.01
N ASP A 63 -4.58 7.23 -1.84
CA ASP A 63 -5.21 6.02 -2.37
C ASP A 63 -4.32 5.30 -3.39
N ASN A 64 -3.27 5.98 -3.90
CA ASN A 64 -2.33 5.46 -4.89
C ASN A 64 -0.89 5.37 -4.35
N MET A 65 -0.70 5.30 -3.03
CA MET A 65 0.63 5.26 -2.42
C MET A 65 1.49 4.09 -2.92
N ALA A 66 0.89 2.92 -3.17
CA ALA A 66 1.62 1.78 -3.73
C ALA A 66 2.31 2.11 -5.07
N TRP A 67 1.64 2.88 -5.94
CA TRP A 67 2.21 3.38 -7.19
C TRP A 67 3.33 4.39 -6.97
N LEU A 68 3.11 5.34 -6.07
CA LEU A 68 4.11 6.35 -5.71
C LEU A 68 5.38 5.68 -5.20
N PHE A 69 5.25 4.66 -4.32
CA PHE A 69 6.37 3.88 -3.83
C PHE A 69 7.04 3.06 -4.94
N ALA A 70 6.27 2.33 -5.76
CA ALA A 70 6.82 1.51 -6.84
C ALA A 70 7.68 2.33 -7.81
N ILE A 71 7.25 3.53 -8.17
CA ILE A 71 7.96 4.40 -9.10
C ILE A 71 9.06 5.18 -8.38
N GLY A 72 8.69 5.97 -7.38
CA GLY A 72 9.59 6.94 -6.74
C GLY A 72 10.73 6.27 -5.98
N ALA A 73 10.46 5.19 -5.25
CA ALA A 73 11.53 4.47 -4.56
C ALA A 73 12.45 3.73 -5.54
N ALA A 74 11.94 3.24 -6.67
CA ALA A 74 12.78 2.60 -7.69
C ALA A 74 13.77 3.60 -8.30
N VAL A 75 13.29 4.80 -8.64
CA VAL A 75 14.10 5.92 -9.12
C VAL A 75 15.18 6.27 -8.10
N GLY A 76 14.81 6.46 -6.82
CA GLY A 76 15.78 6.80 -5.77
C GLY A 76 16.84 5.71 -5.50
N LEU A 77 16.48 4.43 -5.64
CA LEU A 77 17.40 3.30 -5.50
C LEU A 77 18.38 3.16 -6.69
N ALA A 78 18.03 3.73 -7.84
CA ALA A 78 18.74 3.61 -9.12
C ALA A 78 19.44 4.90 -9.56
N ASP A 79 19.90 5.70 -8.59
CA ASP A 79 20.61 6.98 -8.81
C ASP A 79 19.80 7.96 -9.66
N ASN A 80 18.49 7.97 -9.44
CA ASN A 80 17.50 8.85 -10.07
C ASN A 80 17.28 8.64 -11.58
N ASP A 81 17.57 7.45 -12.10
CA ASP A 81 17.24 7.13 -13.49
C ASP A 81 15.76 6.78 -13.69
N GLY A 82 15.09 7.50 -14.60
CA GLY A 82 13.68 7.30 -14.90
C GLY A 82 13.33 5.90 -15.43
N THR A 83 14.30 5.20 -16.04
CA THR A 83 14.10 3.81 -16.51
C THR A 83 13.80 2.87 -15.35
N ALA A 84 14.40 3.11 -14.19
CA ALA A 84 14.13 2.32 -12.99
C ALA A 84 12.72 2.57 -12.45
N GLY A 85 12.21 3.80 -12.58
CA GLY A 85 10.82 4.12 -12.25
C GLY A 85 9.83 3.35 -13.11
N LEU A 86 10.07 3.29 -14.42
CA LEU A 86 9.28 2.46 -15.33
C LEU A 86 9.39 0.96 -14.97
N ALA A 87 10.59 0.49 -14.62
CA ALA A 87 10.79 -0.88 -14.17
C ALA A 87 10.00 -1.18 -12.88
N GLY A 88 10.06 -0.30 -11.89
CA GLY A 88 9.29 -0.42 -10.65
C GLY A 88 7.78 -0.46 -10.91
N LEU A 89 7.29 0.38 -11.83
CA LEU A 89 5.90 0.35 -12.28
C LEU A 89 5.53 -0.99 -12.93
N VAL A 90 6.35 -1.48 -13.87
CA VAL A 90 6.14 -2.79 -14.51
C VAL A 90 6.08 -3.89 -13.44
N SER A 91 6.99 -3.87 -12.47
CA SER A 91 7.01 -4.85 -11.39
C SER A 91 5.72 -4.83 -10.58
N PHE A 92 5.27 -3.64 -10.21
CA PHE A 92 4.05 -3.45 -9.43
C PHE A 92 2.81 -3.93 -10.18
N LEU A 93 2.66 -3.54 -11.45
CA LEU A 93 1.54 -3.97 -12.28
C LEU A 93 1.48 -5.49 -12.47
N MET A 94 2.64 -6.14 -12.66
CA MET A 94 2.71 -7.60 -12.75
C MET A 94 2.23 -8.26 -11.46
N MET A 95 2.70 -7.77 -10.30
CA MET A 95 2.26 -8.31 -9.00
C MET A 95 0.79 -8.02 -8.73
N GLN A 96 0.33 -6.80 -8.98
CA GLN A 96 -1.07 -6.40 -8.80
C GLN A 96 -2.02 -7.28 -9.62
N GLN A 97 -1.69 -7.56 -10.88
CA GLN A 97 -2.54 -8.37 -11.75
C GLN A 97 -2.53 -9.84 -11.35
N LEU A 98 -1.36 -10.42 -11.09
CA LEU A 98 -1.23 -11.86 -10.79
C LEU A 98 -1.75 -12.23 -9.39
N LEU A 99 -1.71 -11.29 -8.46
CA LEU A 99 -2.23 -11.45 -7.10
C LEU A 99 -3.65 -10.89 -6.95
N ASN A 100 -4.29 -10.45 -8.04
CA ASN A 100 -5.66 -9.97 -8.02
C ASN A 100 -6.60 -11.09 -7.53
N PRO A 101 -7.56 -10.83 -6.62
CA PRO A 101 -8.46 -11.85 -6.09
C PRO A 101 -9.15 -12.69 -7.18
N GLY A 102 -9.61 -12.08 -8.28
CA GLY A 102 -10.24 -12.83 -9.37
C GLY A 102 -9.30 -13.81 -10.06
N VAL A 103 -8.03 -13.42 -10.25
CA VAL A 103 -6.98 -14.30 -10.81
C VAL A 103 -6.62 -15.39 -9.81
N VAL A 104 -6.46 -15.04 -8.53
CA VAL A 104 -6.10 -16.01 -7.50
C VAL A 104 -7.23 -17.00 -7.26
N SER A 105 -8.50 -16.57 -7.25
CA SER A 105 -9.68 -17.45 -7.17
C SER A 105 -9.71 -18.48 -8.29
N ALA A 106 -9.34 -18.10 -9.51
CA ALA A 106 -9.29 -19.03 -10.64
C ALA A 106 -8.22 -20.13 -10.48
N VAL A 107 -7.11 -19.83 -9.77
CA VAL A 107 -5.96 -20.74 -9.63
C VAL A 107 -5.97 -21.50 -8.30
N ARG A 108 -6.50 -20.89 -7.24
CA ARG A 108 -6.42 -21.36 -5.85
C ARG A 108 -7.77 -21.68 -5.23
N HIS A 109 -8.87 -21.42 -5.95
CA HIS A 109 -10.24 -21.65 -5.47
C HIS A 109 -10.52 -20.96 -4.13
N ILE A 110 -10.06 -19.71 -3.98
CA ILE A 110 -10.37 -18.90 -2.80
C ILE A 110 -11.78 -18.31 -2.92
N GLU A 111 -12.55 -18.37 -1.82
CA GLU A 111 -13.93 -17.91 -1.74
C GLU A 111 -13.99 -16.44 -1.32
N GLU A 112 -14.93 -15.69 -1.92
CA GLU A 112 -15.20 -14.30 -1.55
C GLU A 112 -15.67 -14.19 -0.09
N GLY A 113 -15.22 -13.15 0.60
CA GLY A 113 -15.50 -12.94 2.02
C GLY A 113 -14.58 -13.68 2.99
N THR A 114 -13.69 -14.55 2.51
CA THR A 114 -12.66 -15.18 3.37
C THR A 114 -11.50 -14.22 3.67
N ALA A 115 -10.80 -14.43 4.79
CA ALA A 115 -9.60 -13.66 5.16
C ALA A 115 -8.53 -13.70 4.06
N THR A 116 -8.37 -14.85 3.40
CA THR A 116 -7.45 -15.00 2.26
C THR A 116 -7.85 -14.16 1.06
N TYR A 117 -9.15 -14.10 0.72
CA TYR A 117 -9.65 -13.23 -0.35
C TYR A 117 -9.41 -11.75 -0.06
N ILE A 118 -9.71 -11.33 1.17
CA ILE A 118 -9.47 -9.98 1.66
C ILE A 118 -7.97 -9.64 1.61
N ALA A 119 -7.09 -10.57 1.99
CA ALA A 119 -5.65 -10.37 1.89
C ALA A 119 -5.24 -9.93 0.47
N TYR A 120 -5.74 -10.63 -0.56
CA TYR A 120 -5.44 -10.29 -1.95
C TYR A 120 -6.11 -9.00 -2.43
N GLN A 121 -7.31 -8.66 -1.93
CA GLN A 121 -7.94 -7.36 -2.24
C GLN A 121 -7.05 -6.19 -1.80
N LYS A 122 -6.34 -6.35 -0.68
CA LYS A 122 -5.47 -5.30 -0.14
C LYS A 122 -4.14 -5.16 -0.89
N VAL A 123 -3.76 -6.07 -1.80
CA VAL A 123 -2.48 -6.01 -2.52
C VAL A 123 -2.32 -4.72 -3.34
N ALA A 124 -3.35 -4.34 -4.10
CA ALA A 124 -3.27 -3.20 -5.03
C ALA A 124 -3.05 -1.84 -4.31
N GLY A 125 -3.54 -1.70 -3.08
CA GLY A 125 -3.38 -0.48 -2.28
C GLY A 125 -2.19 -0.51 -1.33
N ASN A 126 -1.44 -1.62 -1.27
CA ASN A 126 -0.46 -1.80 -0.21
C ASN A 126 0.91 -1.21 -0.55
N SER A 127 1.35 -0.22 0.24
CA SER A 127 2.68 0.38 0.12
C SER A 127 3.82 -0.64 0.23
N PHE A 128 3.68 -1.73 0.99
CA PHE A 128 4.69 -2.80 1.03
C PHE A 128 4.91 -3.44 -0.34
N ILE A 129 3.84 -3.73 -1.08
CA ILE A 129 3.92 -4.31 -2.43
C ILE A 129 4.56 -3.30 -3.39
N GLY A 130 4.24 -2.01 -3.25
CA GLY A 130 4.90 -0.93 -3.97
C GLY A 130 6.41 -0.85 -3.69
N ILE A 131 6.82 -0.93 -2.41
CA ILE A 131 8.24 -0.91 -2.02
C ILE A 131 8.97 -2.15 -2.54
N LEU A 132 8.36 -3.33 -2.45
CA LEU A 132 8.91 -4.56 -3.02
C LEU A 132 9.10 -4.44 -4.55
N ALA A 133 8.10 -3.91 -5.25
CA ALA A 133 8.17 -3.64 -6.68
C ALA A 133 9.31 -2.68 -7.02
N ALA A 134 9.49 -1.63 -6.22
CA ALA A 134 10.57 -0.68 -6.38
C ALA A 134 11.95 -1.32 -6.21
N VAL A 135 12.11 -2.19 -5.21
CA VAL A 135 13.35 -2.94 -4.98
C VAL A 135 13.64 -3.85 -6.17
N ILE A 136 12.65 -4.60 -6.67
CA ILE A 136 12.79 -5.46 -7.84
C ILE A 136 13.18 -4.64 -9.08
N GLY A 137 12.44 -3.57 -9.37
CA GLY A 137 12.70 -2.71 -10.53
C GLY A 137 14.07 -2.04 -10.49
N ALA A 138 14.47 -1.49 -9.35
CA ALA A 138 15.79 -0.90 -9.18
C ALA A 138 16.91 -1.93 -9.24
N ALA A 139 16.72 -3.12 -8.67
CA ALA A 139 17.69 -4.21 -8.77
C ALA A 139 17.87 -4.66 -10.23
N CYS A 140 16.77 -4.80 -10.97
CA CYS A 140 16.80 -5.12 -12.39
C CYS A 140 17.49 -4.03 -13.19
N TYR A 141 17.20 -2.76 -12.93
CA TYR A 141 17.89 -1.65 -13.60
C TYR A 141 19.40 -1.70 -13.35
N ASN A 142 19.81 -1.78 -12.09
CA ASN A 142 21.23 -1.77 -11.73
C ASN A 142 22.00 -2.96 -12.31
N LYS A 143 21.33 -4.11 -12.47
CA LYS A 143 21.92 -5.34 -13.02
C LYS A 143 21.92 -5.38 -14.56
N PHE A 144 20.82 -4.97 -15.20
CA PHE A 144 20.55 -5.28 -16.61
C PHE A 144 20.64 -4.09 -17.56
N LYS A 145 20.84 -2.86 -17.07
CA LYS A 145 20.90 -1.65 -17.91
C LYS A 145 21.95 -1.67 -19.02
N ASN A 146 22.98 -2.52 -18.91
CA ASN A 146 24.08 -2.67 -19.86
C ASN A 146 24.07 -4.03 -20.59
N THR A 147 23.00 -4.83 -20.46
CA THR A 147 22.91 -6.15 -21.08
C THR A 147 22.90 -6.02 -22.61
N GLN A 148 23.72 -6.81 -23.29
CA GLN A 148 23.72 -6.92 -24.75
C GLN A 148 23.11 -8.26 -25.15
N LEU A 149 22.09 -8.22 -25.99
CA LEU A 149 21.43 -9.38 -26.55
C LEU A 149 22.02 -9.71 -27.94
N PRO A 150 21.85 -10.95 -28.43
CA PRO A 150 22.24 -11.33 -29.79
C PRO A 150 21.57 -10.45 -30.85
N ASP A 151 22.15 -10.37 -32.05
CA ASP A 151 21.75 -9.42 -33.11
C ASP A 151 20.25 -9.42 -33.42
N TRP A 152 19.61 -10.60 -33.45
CA TRP A 152 18.18 -10.74 -33.72
C TRP A 152 17.26 -10.18 -32.61
N LEU A 153 17.80 -9.92 -31.41
CA LEU A 153 17.12 -9.27 -30.28
C LEU A 153 17.77 -7.92 -29.89
N ALA A 154 18.73 -7.41 -30.66
CA ALA A 154 19.53 -6.24 -30.28
C ALA A 154 18.69 -4.99 -30.00
N PHE A 155 17.48 -4.89 -30.58
CA PHE A 155 16.52 -3.82 -30.28
C PHE A 155 16.21 -3.72 -28.78
N PHE A 156 16.18 -4.85 -28.07
CA PHE A 156 15.84 -4.92 -26.65
C PHE A 156 17.05 -4.74 -25.73
N SER A 157 18.28 -4.59 -26.24
CA SER A 157 19.49 -4.43 -25.43
C SER A 157 19.47 -3.16 -24.55
N GLY A 158 20.32 -3.17 -23.53
CA GLY A 158 20.55 -2.06 -22.60
C GLY A 158 19.34 -1.77 -21.72
N LYS A 159 19.01 -0.47 -21.58
CA LYS A 159 17.91 0.00 -20.71
C LYS A 159 16.53 -0.55 -21.10
N ARG A 160 16.31 -0.92 -22.37
CA ARG A 160 15.05 -1.52 -22.82
C ARG A 160 14.84 -2.93 -22.26
N PHE A 161 15.94 -3.66 -22.06
CA PHE A 161 15.90 -5.02 -21.48
C PHE A 161 15.45 -4.99 -20.02
N VAL A 162 15.69 -3.88 -19.31
CA VAL A 162 15.35 -3.74 -17.89
C VAL A 162 13.87 -4.00 -17.65
N ALA A 163 12.97 -3.42 -18.45
CA ALA A 163 11.53 -3.62 -18.29
C ALA A 163 11.14 -5.09 -18.51
N ILE A 164 11.74 -5.75 -19.50
CA ILE A 164 11.50 -7.17 -19.82
C ILE A 164 11.94 -8.06 -18.66
N ALA A 165 13.20 -7.90 -18.21
CA ALA A 165 13.75 -8.65 -17.09
C ALA A 165 12.93 -8.43 -15.81
N THR A 166 12.50 -7.19 -15.57
CA THR A 166 11.67 -6.85 -14.41
C THR A 166 10.32 -7.55 -14.46
N GLY A 167 9.65 -7.56 -15.61
CA GLY A 167 8.40 -8.29 -15.79
C GLY A 167 8.55 -9.78 -15.46
N LEU A 168 9.57 -10.43 -16.04
CA LEU A 168 9.85 -11.86 -15.80
C LEU A 168 10.15 -12.18 -14.33
N ILE A 169 10.99 -11.37 -13.68
CA ILE A 169 11.31 -11.55 -12.25
C ILE A 169 10.08 -11.30 -11.39
N SER A 170 9.21 -10.36 -11.77
CA SER A 170 7.99 -10.05 -11.03
C SER A 170 6.93 -11.14 -11.14
N ILE A 171 6.91 -11.91 -12.23
CA ILE A 171 6.10 -13.14 -12.31
C ILE A 171 6.55 -14.12 -11.22
N VAL A 172 7.85 -14.37 -11.12
CA VAL A 172 8.40 -15.25 -10.08
C VAL A 172 8.10 -14.73 -8.68
N ALA A 173 8.27 -13.43 -8.44
CA ALA A 173 7.93 -12.80 -7.17
C ALA A 173 6.43 -12.95 -6.84
N SER A 174 5.55 -12.81 -7.83
CA SER A 174 4.10 -13.01 -7.67
C SER A 174 3.79 -14.45 -7.27
N VAL A 175 4.42 -15.44 -7.91
CA VAL A 175 4.24 -16.85 -7.55
C VAL A 175 4.66 -17.11 -6.10
N VAL A 176 5.74 -16.47 -5.62
CA VAL A 176 6.13 -16.55 -4.20
C VAL A 176 5.08 -15.89 -3.30
N LEU A 177 4.61 -14.70 -3.67
CA LEU A 177 3.60 -13.96 -2.91
C LEU A 177 2.24 -14.65 -2.87
N LEU A 178 1.91 -15.53 -3.81
CA LEU A 178 0.71 -16.40 -3.72
C LEU A 178 0.69 -17.25 -2.45
N PHE A 179 1.84 -17.50 -1.81
CA PHE A 179 1.90 -18.29 -0.59
C PHE A 179 2.30 -17.44 0.61
N VAL A 180 3.21 -16.48 0.40
CA VAL A 180 3.76 -15.67 1.49
C VAL A 180 2.81 -14.56 1.93
N TRP A 181 2.07 -13.95 1.00
CA TRP A 181 1.22 -12.81 1.32
C TRP A 181 0.07 -13.14 2.28
N PRO A 182 -0.70 -14.23 2.09
CA PRO A 182 -1.72 -14.63 3.07
C PRO A 182 -1.15 -14.85 4.46
N VAL A 183 0.03 -15.49 4.58
CA VAL A 183 0.68 -15.72 5.88
C VAL A 183 1.04 -14.41 6.57
N ILE A 184 1.58 -13.43 5.83
CA ILE A 184 1.87 -12.09 6.37
C ILE A 184 0.57 -11.41 6.81
N PHE A 185 -0.47 -11.47 5.98
CA PHE A 185 -1.75 -10.83 6.28
C PHE A 185 -2.43 -11.47 7.50
N ASP A 186 -2.45 -12.80 7.58
CA ASP A 186 -3.01 -13.55 8.72
C ASP A 186 -2.24 -13.26 10.00
N ALA A 187 -0.92 -13.10 9.95
CA ALA A 187 -0.13 -12.68 11.10
C ALA A 187 -0.53 -11.26 11.58
N LEU A 188 -0.77 -10.33 10.66
CA LEU A 188 -1.24 -8.98 10.99
C LEU A 188 -2.67 -9.00 11.55
N VAL A 189 -3.55 -9.86 11.02
CA VAL A 189 -4.90 -10.10 11.54
C VAL A 189 -4.85 -10.69 12.95
N ALA A 190 -4.00 -11.68 13.19
CA ALA A 190 -3.83 -12.31 14.51
C ALA A 190 -3.32 -11.30 15.55
N ILE A 191 -2.37 -10.44 15.16
CA ILE A 191 -1.93 -9.32 15.99
C ILE A 191 -3.10 -8.37 16.26
N GLY A 192 -3.90 -8.04 15.25
CA GLY A 192 -5.06 -7.18 15.38
C GLY A 192 -6.09 -7.70 16.40
N ASN A 193 -6.48 -8.95 16.25
CA ASN A 193 -7.39 -9.64 17.17
C ASN A 193 -6.82 -9.74 18.60
N GLY A 194 -5.52 -10.05 18.74
CA GLY A 194 -4.88 -10.15 20.04
C GLY A 194 -4.85 -8.83 20.80
N ILE A 195 -4.70 -7.71 20.08
CA ILE A 195 -4.70 -6.35 20.63
C ILE A 195 -6.11 -5.88 20.99
N ALA A 196 -7.13 -6.23 20.19
CA ALA A 196 -8.51 -5.78 20.41
C ALA A 196 -9.05 -6.18 21.79
N GLY A 197 -8.62 -7.33 22.33
CA GLY A 197 -9.01 -7.79 23.67
C GLY A 197 -8.22 -7.19 24.84
N MET A 198 -7.30 -6.25 24.59
CA MET A 198 -6.37 -5.71 25.60
C MET A 198 -6.67 -4.27 26.05
N ASP A 199 -7.81 -3.71 25.66
CA ASP A 199 -8.27 -2.36 26.04
C ASP A 199 -7.14 -1.29 25.85
N GLY A 200 -6.94 -0.35 26.77
CA GLY A 200 -5.93 0.70 26.65
C GLY A 200 -4.47 0.21 26.47
N ILE A 201 -4.12 -0.99 26.96
CA ILE A 201 -2.80 -1.59 26.68
C ILE A 201 -2.71 -1.97 25.20
N GLY A 202 -3.80 -2.49 24.65
CA GLY A 202 -3.93 -2.80 23.23
C GLY A 202 -3.69 -1.57 22.35
N ALA A 203 -4.33 -0.45 22.66
CA ALA A 203 -4.11 0.81 21.94
C ALA A 203 -2.63 1.24 21.94
N GLY A 204 -1.92 1.08 23.06
CA GLY A 204 -0.49 1.35 23.17
C GLY A 204 0.37 0.42 22.28
N ILE A 205 0.07 -0.88 22.27
CA ILE A 205 0.76 -1.86 21.41
C ILE A 205 0.49 -1.57 19.93
N TYR A 206 -0.76 -1.27 19.57
CA TYR A 206 -1.13 -0.88 18.22
C TYR A 206 -0.33 0.34 17.77
N ALA A 207 -0.33 1.42 18.54
CA ALA A 207 0.40 2.64 18.22
C ALA A 207 1.90 2.38 18.03
N PHE A 208 2.50 1.56 18.89
CA PHE A 208 3.90 1.16 18.78
C PHE A 208 4.19 0.38 17.49
N LEU A 209 3.40 -0.66 17.19
CA LEU A 209 3.57 -1.49 15.99
C LEU A 209 3.32 -0.68 14.71
N ASN A 210 2.29 0.17 14.71
CA ASN A 210 1.96 1.05 13.60
C ASN A 210 3.16 1.96 13.27
N ARG A 211 3.81 2.56 14.29
CA ARG A 211 5.05 3.35 14.11
C ARG A 211 6.23 2.51 13.63
N LEU A 212 6.41 1.31 14.17
CA LEU A 212 7.50 0.41 13.80
C LEU A 212 7.42 -0.06 12.34
N LEU A 213 6.21 -0.23 11.81
CA LEU A 213 5.95 -0.71 10.45
C LEU A 213 5.87 0.42 9.39
N ILE A 214 6.10 1.68 9.76
CA ILE A 214 6.17 2.80 8.81
C ILE A 214 7.23 2.55 7.72
N PRO A 215 8.49 2.20 8.05
CA PRO A 215 9.55 2.08 7.05
C PRO A 215 9.35 0.95 6.04
N THR A 216 8.53 -0.06 6.38
CA THR A 216 8.25 -1.21 5.51
C THR A 216 6.96 -1.04 4.71
N GLY A 217 6.14 -0.03 5.03
CA GLY A 217 4.79 0.12 4.45
C GLY A 217 3.74 -0.85 4.99
N LEU A 218 4.12 -1.81 5.85
CA LEU A 218 3.19 -2.82 6.40
C LEU A 218 2.19 -2.22 7.39
N HIS A 219 2.45 -1.02 7.90
CA HIS A 219 1.50 -0.29 8.73
C HIS A 219 0.16 -0.04 8.01
N HIS A 220 0.14 0.08 6.67
CA HIS A 220 -1.11 0.17 5.94
C HIS A 220 -1.91 -1.13 6.00
N ALA A 221 -1.26 -2.30 5.98
CA ALA A 221 -1.95 -3.57 6.18
C ALA A 221 -2.49 -3.68 7.61
N LEU A 222 -1.70 -3.29 8.61
CA LEU A 222 -2.13 -3.27 10.02
C LEU A 222 -3.34 -2.32 10.21
N ASN A 223 -3.25 -1.09 9.70
CA ASN A 223 -4.34 -0.11 9.76
C ASN A 223 -5.59 -0.63 9.06
N ASN A 224 -5.44 -1.37 7.95
CA ASN A 224 -6.60 -1.95 7.27
C ASN A 224 -7.37 -2.93 8.16
N VAL A 225 -6.69 -3.69 9.02
CA VAL A 225 -7.32 -4.64 9.94
C VAL A 225 -8.12 -3.92 11.03
N PHE A 226 -7.60 -2.81 11.57
CA PHE A 226 -8.23 -2.07 12.67
C PHE A 226 -9.26 -1.05 12.20
N TRP A 227 -8.86 -0.15 11.30
CA TRP A 227 -9.64 1.04 10.95
C TRP A 227 -10.84 0.74 10.07
N PHE A 228 -10.73 -0.27 9.21
CA PHE A 228 -11.81 -0.68 8.33
C PHE A 228 -12.40 -2.00 8.81
N ASP A 229 -13.67 -2.23 8.45
CA ASP A 229 -14.37 -3.46 8.80
C ASP A 229 -13.90 -4.64 7.93
N THR A 230 -12.65 -5.00 8.15
CA THR A 230 -11.95 -6.08 7.45
C THR A 230 -12.15 -7.41 8.17
N ILE A 231 -12.43 -7.36 9.48
CA ILE A 231 -12.57 -8.52 10.38
C ILE A 231 -13.63 -8.31 11.48
N GLY A 232 -14.56 -7.36 11.35
CA GLY A 232 -15.55 -7.06 12.39
C GLY A 232 -15.09 -6.05 13.44
N LEU A 233 -13.98 -5.33 13.19
CA LEU A 233 -13.52 -4.20 14.02
C LEU A 233 -14.12 -2.89 13.50
N GLY A 234 -13.56 -2.28 12.45
CA GLY A 234 -14.19 -1.12 11.81
C GLY A 234 -14.12 0.18 12.60
N ASP A 235 -12.97 0.50 13.21
CA ASP A 235 -12.77 1.65 14.11
C ASP A 235 -13.32 2.97 13.60
N LEU A 236 -12.98 3.31 12.36
CA LEU A 236 -13.39 4.57 11.77
C LEU A 236 -14.91 4.60 11.58
N THR A 237 -15.52 3.49 11.18
CA THR A 237 -16.97 3.40 11.00
C THR A 237 -17.70 3.72 12.31
N HIS A 238 -17.27 3.10 13.41
CA HIS A 238 -17.88 3.28 14.72
C HIS A 238 -17.60 4.67 15.29
N PHE A 239 -16.35 5.15 15.21
CA PHE A 239 -15.97 6.50 15.66
C PHE A 239 -16.80 7.59 14.96
N TRP A 240 -16.98 7.49 13.63
CA TRP A 240 -17.75 8.49 12.88
C TRP A 240 -19.27 8.34 13.05
N ALA A 241 -19.75 7.16 13.41
CA ALA A 241 -21.14 6.95 13.82
C ALA A 241 -21.44 7.53 15.21
N GLY A 242 -20.43 8.04 15.93
CA GLY A 242 -20.58 8.58 17.28
C GLY A 242 -20.71 7.49 18.35
N GLU A 243 -20.36 6.26 18.00
CA GLU A 243 -20.29 5.16 18.96
C GLU A 243 -19.11 5.37 19.90
N THR A 244 -19.24 4.87 21.12
CA THR A 244 -18.26 4.96 22.19
C THR A 244 -17.73 3.57 22.52
N SER A 245 -16.67 3.48 23.33
CA SER A 245 -16.19 2.19 23.86
C SER A 245 -17.22 1.44 24.73
N ALA A 246 -18.39 2.04 25.01
CA ALA A 246 -19.52 1.35 25.62
C ALA A 246 -20.43 0.63 24.61
N ASP A 247 -20.39 1.03 23.33
CA ASP A 247 -21.21 0.50 22.25
C ASP A 247 -20.52 -0.67 21.52
N VAL A 248 -19.20 -0.80 21.66
CA VAL A 248 -18.38 -1.86 21.06
C VAL A 248 -17.54 -2.58 22.10
N GLY A 249 -17.14 -3.83 21.83
CA GLY A 249 -16.36 -4.65 22.76
C GLY A 249 -14.88 -4.28 22.92
N TRP A 250 -14.45 -3.13 22.40
CA TRP A 250 -13.04 -2.70 22.29
C TRP A 250 -12.94 -1.16 22.22
N SER A 251 -11.75 -0.57 22.40
CA SER A 251 -11.59 0.90 22.46
C SER A 251 -11.45 1.53 21.08
N LEU A 252 -12.20 2.62 20.80
CA LEU A 252 -12.20 3.35 19.53
C LEU A 252 -11.03 4.35 19.34
N GLY A 253 -10.02 4.27 20.21
CA GLY A 253 -8.90 5.22 20.27
C GLY A 253 -9.02 6.25 21.37
#